data_AF-A0A0D0AIS5-F1
#
_entry.id   AF-A0A0D0AIS5-F1
#
_cell.length_a   1.000
_cell.length_b   1.000
_cell.length_c   1.000
_cell.angle_alpha   90.00
_cell.angle_beta   90.00
_cell.angle_gamma   90.00
#
_symmetry.space_group_name_H-M   'P 1'
#
loop_
_entity.id
_entity.type
_entity.pdbx_description
1 polymer ?
#
loop_
_entity_poly.entity_id
_entity_poly.type
_entity_poly.pdbx_seq_one_letter_code
_entity_poly.pdbx_strand_id
1 'polypeptide(L)'
;MKASKYIVHLTIGPLPWLMSKEFASQLLTYHALLKVSLKFNGGGGKLHRRFVSTACPDPFCGVNGPAPEGSIAVFCASGNKGATLQHYHIPACDLSPAPPRRKNQMCLILDGECRGQIRAVSKCNVKLSTAELVVEEGAPGITLRFDQICLVERFVMS
;
A
#
# COMPACT_ATOMS: atom_id res chain seq x y z
N MET A 1 -12.85 18.65 -32.39
CA MET A 1 -13.90 18.45 -31.37
C MET A 1 -13.26 18.43 -30.00
N LYS A 2 -13.67 19.34 -29.10
CA LYS A 2 -13.15 19.45 -27.74
C LYS A 2 -13.69 18.28 -26.91
N ALA A 3 -12.81 17.40 -26.44
CA ALA A 3 -13.19 16.41 -25.44
C ALA A 3 -13.38 17.13 -24.11
N SER A 4 -14.62 17.14 -23.61
CA SER A 4 -14.94 17.56 -22.25
C SER A 4 -14.14 16.72 -21.26
N LYS A 5 -13.18 17.36 -20.58
CA LYS A 5 -12.60 16.85 -19.33
C LYS A 5 -13.72 16.83 -18.30
N TYR A 6 -14.35 15.68 -18.13
CA TYR A 6 -15.02 15.40 -16.87
C TYR A 6 -13.91 15.20 -15.84
N ILE A 7 -13.54 16.27 -15.14
CA ILE A 7 -12.83 16.15 -13.87
C ILE A 7 -13.86 15.56 -12.91
N VAL A 8 -13.97 14.24 -12.94
CA VAL A 8 -14.55 13.53 -11.82
C VAL A 8 -13.55 13.75 -10.70
N HIS A 9 -13.91 14.58 -9.73
CA HIS A 9 -13.28 14.55 -8.42
C HIS A 9 -13.52 13.14 -7.86
N LEU A 10 -12.64 12.22 -8.23
CA LEU A 10 -12.58 10.89 -7.65
C LEU A 10 -12.21 11.13 -6.20
N THR A 11 -13.25 11.09 -5.38
CA THR A 11 -13.21 11.12 -3.93
C THR A 11 -11.95 10.42 -3.44
N ILE A 12 -11.16 11.18 -2.69
CA ILE A 12 -9.86 10.88 -2.11
C ILE A 12 -9.94 9.52 -1.41
N GLY A 13 -9.54 8.46 -2.09
CA GLY A 13 -9.38 7.15 -1.46
C GLY A 13 -8.22 7.19 -0.44
N PRO A 14 -8.03 6.15 0.38
CA PRO A 14 -6.94 6.09 1.33
C PRO A 14 -5.60 5.71 0.65
N LEU A 15 -5.30 6.22 -0.55
CA LEU A 15 -4.04 5.91 -1.25
C LEU A 15 -3.24 7.14 -1.68
N PRO A 16 -3.84 8.23 -2.18
CA PRO A 16 -3.13 9.49 -2.42
C PRO A 16 -2.41 10.04 -1.17
N TRP A 17 -3.00 9.87 0.02
CA TRP A 17 -2.40 10.32 1.28
C TRP A 17 -1.22 9.44 1.75
N LEU A 18 -1.18 8.15 1.40
CA LEU A 18 -0.03 7.26 1.66
C LEU A 18 1.25 7.79 1.00
N MET A 19 1.09 8.58 -0.06
CA MET A 19 2.16 9.20 -0.84
C MET A 19 2.54 10.60 -0.36
N SER A 20 1.95 11.10 0.74
CA SER A 20 2.33 12.41 1.27
C SER A 20 3.72 12.35 1.90
N LYS A 21 4.44 13.49 1.86
CA LYS A 21 5.78 13.62 2.48
C LYS A 21 5.78 13.28 3.98
N GLU A 22 4.63 13.41 4.63
CA GLU A 22 4.43 13.13 6.05
C GLU A 22 4.70 11.66 6.40
N PHE A 23 4.36 10.73 5.52
CA PHE A 23 4.44 9.27 5.79
C PHE A 23 5.57 8.57 5.02
N ALA A 24 6.21 9.26 4.08
CA ALA A 24 7.32 8.73 3.29
C ALA A 24 8.52 8.26 4.14
N SER A 25 8.76 8.90 5.28
CA SER A 25 9.88 8.54 6.18
C SER A 25 9.73 7.16 6.82
N GLN A 26 8.50 6.75 7.15
CA GLN A 26 8.25 5.42 7.71
C GLN A 26 8.37 4.33 6.65
N LEU A 27 7.97 4.68 5.43
CA LEU A 27 8.08 3.78 4.29
C LEU A 27 9.54 3.59 3.82
N LEU A 28 10.51 4.35 4.35
CA LEU A 28 11.96 4.05 4.20
C LEU A 28 12.34 2.71 4.83
N THR A 29 11.65 2.34 5.90
CA THR A 29 11.95 1.12 6.68
C THR A 29 10.97 0.00 6.36
N TYR A 30 9.83 0.34 5.76
CA TYR A 30 8.72 -0.57 5.55
C TYR A 30 8.14 -0.43 4.14
N HIS A 31 7.91 -1.56 3.47
CA HIS A 31 7.16 -1.58 2.23
C HIS A 31 5.69 -1.84 2.51
N ALA A 32 4.82 -0.93 2.09
CA ALA A 32 3.39 -1.16 2.09
C ALA A 32 3.02 -2.16 0.99
N LEU A 33 2.24 -3.17 1.34
CA LEU A 33 1.75 -4.17 0.41
C LEU A 33 0.39 -3.72 -0.12
N LEU A 34 0.24 -3.72 -1.44
CA LEU A 34 -0.96 -3.28 -2.13
C LEU A 34 -1.48 -4.41 -3.02
N LYS A 35 -2.80 -4.51 -3.12
CA LYS A 35 -3.46 -5.38 -4.09
C LYS A 35 -3.73 -4.57 -5.36
N VAL A 36 -3.38 -5.16 -6.50
CA VAL A 36 -3.69 -4.58 -7.82
C VAL A 36 -5.06 -5.05 -8.29
N SER A 37 -5.87 -4.09 -8.73
CA SER A 37 -7.18 -4.29 -9.35
C SER A 37 -7.08 -5.16 -10.60
N LEU A 38 -8.11 -5.96 -10.86
CA LEU A 38 -8.24 -6.72 -12.11
C LEU A 38 -8.41 -5.83 -13.34
N LYS A 39 -8.78 -4.57 -13.15
CA LYS A 39 -8.96 -3.59 -14.23
C LYS A 39 -7.62 -3.02 -14.74
N PHE A 40 -6.54 -3.22 -13.98
CA PHE A 40 -5.22 -2.74 -14.37
C PHE A 40 -4.68 -3.61 -15.51
N ASN A 41 -4.66 -3.04 -16.71
CA ASN A 41 -4.14 -3.70 -17.91
C ASN A 41 -2.61 -3.57 -18.08
N GLY A 42 -1.92 -2.90 -17.14
CA GLY A 42 -0.46 -2.77 -17.17
C GLY A 42 0.26 -4.10 -16.85
N GLY A 43 1.41 -4.32 -17.47
CA GLY A 43 2.19 -5.56 -17.32
C GLY A 43 1.63 -6.77 -18.07
N GLY A 44 0.84 -6.56 -19.13
CA GLY A 44 0.32 -7.63 -19.99
C GLY A 44 -0.61 -8.60 -19.25
N GLY A 45 -1.36 -8.08 -18.27
CA GLY A 45 -2.18 -8.90 -17.40
C GLY A 45 -1.37 -9.87 -16.53
N LYS A 46 -0.11 -9.61 -16.18
CA LYS A 46 0.68 -10.48 -15.27
C LYS A 46 0.62 -10.07 -13.80
N LEU A 47 0.14 -8.86 -13.51
CA LEU A 47 0.04 -8.30 -12.16
C LEU A 47 -1.31 -8.53 -11.48
N HIS A 48 -2.30 -9.06 -12.22
CA HIS A 48 -3.59 -9.42 -11.64
C HIS A 48 -3.40 -10.37 -10.46
N ARG A 49 -4.14 -10.15 -9.37
CA ARG A 49 -4.11 -10.95 -8.14
C ARG A 49 -2.76 -10.99 -7.40
N ARG A 50 -1.77 -10.21 -7.80
CA ARG A 50 -0.50 -10.11 -7.08
C ARG A 50 -0.57 -9.00 -6.02
N PHE A 51 0.12 -9.25 -4.92
CA PHE A 51 0.50 -8.19 -4.00
C PHE A 51 1.73 -7.51 -4.57
N VAL A 52 1.72 -6.19 -4.62
CA VAL A 52 2.86 -5.37 -5.01
C VAL A 52 3.33 -4.58 -3.80
N SER A 53 4.63 -4.38 -3.70
CA SER A 53 5.24 -3.63 -2.60
C SER A 53 5.53 -2.21 -3.08
N THR A 54 5.23 -1.22 -2.24
CA THR A 54 5.67 0.16 -2.50
C THR A 54 7.19 0.19 -2.57
N ALA A 55 7.74 0.81 -3.61
CA ALA A 55 9.12 1.24 -3.60
C ALA A 55 9.16 2.56 -2.83
N CYS A 56 9.55 2.56 -1.55
CA CYS A 56 9.61 3.80 -0.76
C CYS A 56 10.94 3.89 0.01
N PRO A 57 11.58 5.09 0.17
CA PRO A 57 11.18 6.39 -0.42
C PRO A 57 11.09 6.23 -1.92
N ASP A 58 10.32 7.04 -2.65
CA ASP A 58 10.30 6.94 -4.11
C ASP A 58 11.75 6.86 -4.62
N PRO A 59 12.29 5.67 -4.95
CA PRO A 59 13.68 5.56 -5.33
C PRO A 59 13.86 6.18 -6.71
N PHE A 60 12.75 6.61 -7.35
CA PHE A 60 12.65 7.20 -8.66
C PHE A 60 12.58 8.73 -8.64
N CYS A 61 13.01 9.37 -7.55
CA CYS A 61 13.83 10.58 -7.75
C CYS A 61 15.15 10.30 -8.55
N GLY A 62 15.37 9.08 -9.04
CA GLY A 62 16.34 8.74 -10.08
C GLY A 62 15.84 8.89 -11.53
N VAL A 63 16.50 8.20 -12.47
CA VAL A 63 16.48 8.44 -13.94
C VAL A 63 15.10 8.47 -14.62
N ASN A 64 14.08 7.82 -14.02
CA ASN A 64 12.72 7.76 -14.58
C ASN A 64 11.82 8.91 -14.11
N GLY A 65 12.32 9.77 -13.22
CA GLY A 65 11.54 10.85 -12.62
C GLY A 65 10.47 10.36 -11.65
N PRO A 66 9.82 11.30 -10.95
CA PRO A 66 8.81 10.99 -9.95
C PRO A 66 7.62 10.25 -10.56
N ALA A 67 6.97 9.40 -9.77
CA ALA A 67 5.71 8.80 -10.18
C ALA A 67 4.69 9.90 -10.55
N PRO A 68 3.86 9.71 -11.60
CA PRO A 68 2.81 10.66 -11.96
C PRO A 68 1.86 10.92 -10.79
N GLU A 69 1.26 12.09 -10.74
CA GLU A 69 0.27 12.43 -9.72
C GLU A 69 -0.86 11.38 -9.67
N GLY A 70 -1.20 10.92 -8.47
CA GLY A 70 -2.20 9.88 -8.27
C GLY A 70 -1.75 8.46 -8.65
N SER A 71 -0.46 8.25 -8.92
CA SER A 71 0.14 6.93 -9.16
C SER A 71 1.18 6.59 -8.09
N ILE A 72 1.43 5.29 -7.90
CA ILE A 72 2.46 4.79 -6.99
C ILE A 72 3.46 3.98 -7.80
N ALA A 73 4.76 4.21 -7.55
CA ALA A 73 5.82 3.33 -8.01
C ALA A 73 5.88 2.07 -7.13
N VAL A 74 5.65 0.92 -7.75
CA VAL A 74 5.70 -0.36 -7.06
C VAL A 74 6.70 -1.28 -7.73
N PHE A 75 7.30 -2.19 -6.96
CA PHE A 75 8.04 -3.31 -7.52
C PHE A 75 7.28 -4.61 -7.31
N CYS A 76 7.33 -5.48 -8.31
CA CYS A 76 6.84 -6.85 -8.21
C CYS A 76 8.04 -7.79 -8.04
N ALA A 77 8.21 -8.35 -6.84
CA ALA A 77 9.11 -9.48 -6.65
C ALA A 77 8.46 -10.71 -7.30
N SER A 78 8.94 -11.09 -8.47
CA SER A 78 8.52 -12.35 -9.10
C SER A 78 9.21 -13.50 -8.36
N GLY A 79 8.45 -14.50 -7.89
CA GLY A 79 8.94 -15.60 -7.05
C GLY A 79 9.93 -16.58 -7.69
N ASN A 80 10.43 -16.28 -8.89
CA ASN A 80 11.40 -17.12 -9.60
C ASN A 80 12.81 -16.59 -9.35
N LYS A 81 13.76 -17.47 -8.99
CA LYS A 81 15.19 -17.14 -8.91
C LYS A 81 15.63 -16.50 -10.23
N GLY A 82 16.19 -15.28 -10.16
CA GLY A 82 16.65 -14.52 -11.34
C GLY A 82 15.65 -13.52 -11.92
N ALA A 83 14.50 -13.30 -11.28
CA ALA A 83 13.54 -12.31 -11.75
C ALA A 83 14.01 -10.87 -11.51
N THR A 84 14.09 -10.10 -12.58
CA THR A 84 14.38 -8.67 -12.53
C THR A 84 13.26 -7.92 -11.82
N LEU A 85 13.61 -7.03 -10.90
CA LEU A 85 12.68 -6.06 -10.33
C LEU A 85 12.12 -5.21 -11.47
N GLN A 86 10.80 -5.17 -11.58
CA GLN A 86 10.12 -4.34 -12.57
C GLN A 86 9.33 -3.25 -11.86
N HIS A 87 9.53 -2.02 -12.32
CA HIS A 87 8.83 -0.86 -11.80
C HIS A 87 7.57 -0.59 -12.61
N TYR A 88 6.48 -0.38 -11.90
CA TYR A 88 5.21 -0.03 -12.48
C TYR A 88 4.71 1.26 -11.85
N HIS A 89 4.15 2.13 -12.69
CA HIS A 89 3.32 3.25 -12.24
C HIS A 89 1.87 2.76 -12.29
N ILE A 90 1.28 2.48 -11.13
CA ILE A 90 -0.10 2.00 -11.04
C ILE A 90 -0.97 3.13 -10.47
N PRO A 91 -2.08 3.50 -11.14
CA PRO A 91 -3.02 4.47 -10.61
C PRO A 91 -3.57 4.06 -9.24
N ALA A 92 -3.73 5.01 -8.32
CA ALA A 92 -4.27 4.75 -6.99
C ALA A 92 -5.67 4.13 -7.01
N CYS A 93 -6.48 4.45 -8.02
CA CYS A 93 -7.82 3.86 -8.20
C CYS A 93 -7.79 2.37 -8.55
N ASP A 94 -6.65 1.87 -9.01
CA ASP A 94 -6.40 0.45 -9.29
C ASP A 94 -5.66 -0.27 -8.15
N LEU A 95 -5.44 0.42 -7.03
CA LEU A 95 -4.78 -0.14 -5.87
C LEU A 95 -5.77 -0.23 -4.71
N SER A 96 -5.55 -1.22 -3.85
CA SER A 96 -6.23 -1.31 -2.55
C SER A 96 -5.26 -1.81 -1.49
N PRO A 97 -5.46 -1.47 -0.21
CA PRO A 97 -4.60 -1.94 0.86
C PRO A 97 -4.57 -3.48 0.93
N ALA A 98 -3.38 -4.04 1.11
CA ALA A 98 -3.30 -5.45 1.48
C ALA A 98 -3.71 -5.61 2.94
N PRO A 99 -4.67 -6.51 3.25
CA PRO A 99 -5.04 -6.77 4.63
C PRO A 99 -3.97 -7.63 5.30
N PRO A 100 -3.84 -7.53 6.63
CA PRO A 100 -3.13 -8.55 7.39
C PRO A 100 -3.84 -9.89 7.28
N ARG A 101 -3.08 -10.97 7.47
CA ARG A 101 -3.57 -12.35 7.42
C ARG A 101 -3.46 -13.07 8.75
N ARG A 102 -2.56 -12.63 9.63
CA ARG A 102 -2.29 -13.26 10.93
C ARG A 102 -1.78 -12.26 11.96
N LYS A 103 -1.79 -12.69 13.22
CA LYS A 103 -1.20 -11.99 14.37
C LYS A 103 0.30 -11.70 14.14
N ASN A 104 0.81 -10.65 14.80
CA ASN A 104 2.19 -10.16 14.77
C ASN A 104 2.67 -9.60 13.42
N GLN A 105 1.80 -9.51 12.41
CA GLN A 105 2.10 -8.71 11.23
C GLN A 105 2.03 -7.22 11.56
N MET A 106 2.82 -6.42 10.87
CA MET A 106 2.81 -4.97 11.03
C MET A 106 1.84 -4.36 10.03
N CYS A 107 1.03 -3.40 10.47
CA CYS A 107 0.13 -2.64 9.62
C CYS A 107 0.33 -1.15 9.81
N LEU A 108 0.36 -0.42 8.70
CA LEU A 108 0.21 1.02 8.67
C LEU A 108 -1.28 1.37 8.79
N ILE A 109 -1.61 2.28 9.70
CA ILE A 109 -2.97 2.78 9.89
C ILE A 109 -3.25 3.87 8.86
N LEU A 110 -4.34 3.72 8.11
CA LEU A 110 -4.66 4.58 6.98
C LEU A 110 -5.57 5.76 7.30
N ASP A 111 -6.31 5.65 8.40
CA ASP A 111 -7.37 6.59 8.72
C ASP A 111 -7.58 6.72 10.24
N GLY A 112 -8.23 7.80 10.67
CA GLY A 112 -8.51 8.11 12.08
C GLY A 112 -7.36 8.77 12.84
N GLU A 113 -7.47 8.82 14.17
CA GLU A 113 -6.52 9.54 15.06
C GLU A 113 -5.12 8.93 15.08
N CYS A 114 -5.02 7.62 14.89
CA CYS A 114 -3.75 6.89 14.84
C CYS A 114 -3.18 6.81 13.41
N ARG A 115 -3.72 7.60 12.46
CA ARG A 115 -3.28 7.61 11.06
C ARG A 115 -1.77 7.76 10.96
N GLY A 116 -1.18 6.97 10.07
CA GLY A 116 0.24 6.99 9.81
C GLY A 116 1.07 6.28 10.86
N GLN A 117 0.50 5.61 11.86
CA GLN A 117 1.29 4.78 12.76
C GLN A 117 1.40 3.35 12.23
N ILE A 118 2.56 2.72 12.45
CA ILE A 118 2.77 1.29 12.17
C ILE A 118 2.61 0.52 13.47
N ARG A 119 1.63 -0.39 13.54
CA ARG A 119 1.32 -1.17 14.75
C ARG A 119 1.23 -2.66 14.44
N ALA A 120 1.53 -3.47 15.45
CA ALA A 120 1.43 -4.92 15.35
C ALA A 120 -0.04 -5.35 15.45
N VAL A 121 -0.43 -6.34 14.65
CA VAL A 121 -1.74 -6.98 14.72
C VAL A 121 -1.79 -7.92 15.93
N SER A 122 -2.65 -7.65 16.90
CA SER A 122 -2.92 -8.55 18.03
C SER A 122 -3.88 -9.67 17.62
N LYS A 123 -4.88 -9.34 16.78
CA LYS A 123 -5.91 -10.26 16.31
C LYS A 123 -6.35 -9.91 14.89
N CYS A 124 -6.59 -10.92 14.06
CA CYS A 124 -7.11 -10.73 12.71
C CYS A 124 -8.43 -11.49 12.55
N ASN A 125 -9.48 -10.82 12.09
CA ASN A 125 -10.78 -11.41 11.82
C ASN A 125 -11.13 -11.27 10.34
N VAL A 126 -10.72 -12.26 9.57
CA VAL A 126 -10.92 -12.29 8.11
C VAL A 126 -12.40 -12.28 7.73
N LYS A 127 -13.27 -12.95 8.52
CA LYS A 127 -14.71 -13.00 8.23
C LYS A 127 -15.37 -11.63 8.35
N LEU A 128 -14.95 -10.84 9.35
CA LEU A 128 -15.46 -9.48 9.56
C LEU A 128 -14.66 -8.41 8.82
N SER A 129 -13.58 -8.80 8.10
CA SER A 129 -12.65 -7.86 7.46
C SER A 129 -12.09 -6.80 8.42
N THR A 130 -11.76 -7.22 9.64
CA THR A 130 -11.19 -6.35 10.68
C THR A 130 -9.91 -6.93 11.27
N ALA A 131 -9.05 -6.06 11.79
CA ALA A 131 -7.92 -6.43 12.61
C ALA A 131 -7.89 -5.56 13.87
N GLU A 132 -7.44 -6.14 14.96
CA GLU A 132 -7.12 -5.44 16.19
C GLU A 132 -5.62 -5.15 16.23
N LEU A 133 -5.25 -3.89 16.47
CA LEU A 133 -3.87 -3.43 16.52
C LEU A 133 -3.49 -3.06 17.96
N VAL A 134 -2.27 -3.41 18.36
CA VAL A 134 -1.71 -3.05 19.66
C VAL A 134 -1.45 -1.54 19.70
N VAL A 135 -2.09 -0.84 20.63
CA VAL A 135 -1.83 0.58 20.90
C VAL A 135 -0.82 0.73 22.04
N GLU A 136 -1.08 0.05 23.15
CA GLU A 136 -0.23 -0.03 24.34
C GLU A 136 -0.11 -1.49 24.79
N GLU A 137 1.02 -1.86 25.37
CA GLU A 137 1.20 -3.20 25.91
C GLU A 137 0.25 -3.44 27.10
N GLY A 138 -0.56 -4.49 27.02
CA GLY A 138 -1.49 -4.88 28.08
C GLY A 138 -2.87 -4.19 28.05
N ALA A 139 -3.09 -3.24 27.13
CA ALA A 139 -4.40 -2.61 26.91
C ALA A 139 -5.17 -3.30 25.76
N PRO A 140 -6.52 -3.20 25.74
CA PRO A 140 -7.29 -3.60 24.56
C PRO A 140 -6.84 -2.80 23.33
N GLY A 141 -6.64 -3.49 22.21
CA GLY A 141 -6.21 -2.85 20.98
C GLY A 141 -7.31 -2.05 20.29
N ILE A 142 -6.93 -1.30 19.26
CA ILE A 142 -7.90 -0.63 18.37
C ILE A 142 -8.33 -1.60 17.29
N THR A 143 -9.64 -1.73 17.08
CA THR A 143 -10.18 -2.55 15.98
C THR A 143 -10.43 -1.66 14.77
N LEU A 144 -9.76 -1.98 13.66
CA LEU A 144 -9.86 -1.27 12.39
C LEU A 144 -10.29 -2.22 11.28
N ARG A 145 -11.00 -1.69 10.28
CA ARG A 145 -11.35 -2.44 9.07
C ARG A 145 -10.16 -2.54 8.12
N PHE A 146 -10.19 -3.54 7.25
CA PHE A 146 -9.13 -3.78 6.26
C PHE A 146 -8.95 -2.65 5.23
N ASP A 147 -9.97 -1.82 4.99
CA ASP A 147 -9.86 -0.62 4.15
C ASP A 147 -9.19 0.56 4.88
N GLN A 148 -9.03 0.47 6.21
CA GLN A 148 -8.42 1.49 7.07
C GLN A 148 -6.99 1.13 7.50
N ILE A 149 -6.44 0.00 7.05
CA ILE A 149 -5.09 -0.45 7.37
C ILE A 149 -4.41 -1.05 6.14
N CYS A 150 -3.09 -0.96 6.07
CA CYS A 150 -2.29 -1.59 5.04
C CYS A 150 -1.21 -2.45 5.68
N LEU A 151 -1.12 -3.71 5.28
CA LEU A 151 -0.02 -4.59 5.66
C LEU A 151 1.30 -3.98 5.19
N VAL A 152 2.30 -3.98 6.08
CA VAL A 152 3.65 -3.55 5.75
C VAL A 152 4.67 -4.65 6.07
N GLU A 153 5.72 -4.72 5.27
CA GLU A 153 6.86 -5.61 5.49
C GLU A 153 8.12 -4.79 5.74
N ARG A 154 8.93 -5.20 6.72
CA ARG A 154 10.17 -4.50 7.03
C ARG A 154 11.18 -4.74 5.91
N PHE A 155 11.81 -3.67 5.45
CA PHE A 155 12.95 -3.77 4.55
C PHE A 155 14.15 -4.30 5.33
N VAL A 156 14.70 -5.43 4.90
CA VAL A 156 15.98 -5.96 5.39
C VAL A 156 16.97 -5.80 4.26
N MET A 157 17.92 -4.86 4.40
CA MET A 157 19.10 -4.85 3.54
C MET A 157 19.95 -6.06 3.92
N SER A 158 19.91 -7.10 3.10
CA SER A 158 20.89 -8.20 3.12
C SER A 158 22.08 -7.83 2.26
#